data_AF-A0A9D4EIM1-F1
#
_entry.id   AF-A0A9D4EIM1-F1
#
_cell.length_a   1.000
_cell.length_b   1.000
_cell.length_c   1.000
_cell.angle_alpha   90.00
_cell.angle_beta   90.00
_cell.angle_gamma   90.00
#
_symmetry.space_group_name_H-M   'P 1'
#
loop_
_entity.id
_entity.type
_entity.pdbx_description
1 polymer ?
#
loop_
_entity_poly.entity_id
_entity_poly.type
_entity_poly.pdbx_seq_one_letter_code
_entity_poly.pdbx_strand_id
1 'polypeptide(L)' 'MYMDLILEQHGVEEGVIRRYRQEKIKPDIISLMSQYDFNCFGVNDKTTIMRLRVECVCNRSNP' A
#
# COMPACT_ATOMS: atom_id res chain seq x y z
N MET A 1 6.58 -6.47 7.94
CA MET A 1 6.16 -5.62 9.07
C MET A 1 6.06 -4.15 8.71
N TYR A 2 6.97 -3.58 7.92
CA TYR A 2 6.89 -2.16 7.54
C TYR A 2 5.67 -1.77 6.69
N MET A 3 5.29 -2.62 5.72
CA MET A 3 4.12 -2.39 4.87
C MET A 3 2.80 -2.41 5.66
N ASP A 4 2.72 -3.27 6.68
CA ASP A 4 1.52 -3.37 7.53
C ASP A 4 1.31 -2.06 8.28
N LEU A 5 2.39 -1.46 8.82
CA LEU A 5 2.33 -0.19 9.54
C LEU A 5 1.84 0.97 8.66
N ILE A 6 2.33 1.05 7.41
CA ILE A 6 1.85 2.06 6.45
C ILE A 6 0.36 1.86 6.19
N LEU A 7 -0.08 0.62 5.92
CA LEU A 7 -1.49 0.35 5.62
C LEU A 7 -2.39 0.64 6.83
N GLU A 8 -1.96 0.27 8.04
CA GLU A 8 -2.65 0.58 9.31
C GLU A 8 -2.81 2.09 9.50
N GLN A 9 -1.75 2.87 9.28
CA GLN A 9 -1.77 4.34 9.43
C GLN A 9 -2.73 5.04 8.47
N HIS A 10 -2.98 4.44 7.30
CA HIS A 10 -3.94 4.95 6.31
C HIS A 10 -5.36 4.35 6.48
N GLY A 11 -5.61 3.65 7.58
CA GLY A 11 -6.94 3.10 7.90
C GLY A 11 -7.39 2.01 6.93
N VAL A 12 -6.44 1.31 6.30
CA VAL A 12 -6.74 0.18 5.42
C VAL A 12 -7.24 -0.99 6.27
N GLU A 13 -8.30 -1.65 5.82
CA GLU A 13 -8.90 -2.76 6.56
C GLU A 13 -7.92 -3.93 6.75
N GLU A 14 -7.92 -4.57 7.93
CA GLU A 14 -7.03 -5.70 8.26
C GLU A 14 -7.11 -6.84 7.23
N GLY A 15 -8.30 -7.08 6.65
CA GLY A 15 -8.47 -8.07 5.58
C GLY A 15 -7.67 -7.74 4.32
N VAL A 16 -7.51 -6.45 4.00
CA VAL A 16 -6.70 -5.95 2.90
C VAL A 16 -5.22 -6.05 3.27
N ILE A 17 -4.81 -5.60 4.46
CA ILE A 17 -3.43 -5.73 4.96
C ILE A 17 -2.95 -7.18 4.85
N ARG A 18 -3.79 -8.12 5.28
CA ARG A 18 -3.50 -9.55 5.18
C ARG A 18 -3.27 -10.01 3.74
N ARG A 19 -4.02 -9.49 2.75
CA ARG A 19 -3.78 -9.80 1.33
C ARG A 19 -2.46 -9.23 0.84
N TYR A 20 -2.15 -7.98 1.15
CA TYR A 20 -0.85 -7.37 0.79
C TYR A 20 0.31 -8.19 1.36
N ARG A 21 0.17 -8.69 2.61
CA ARG A 21 1.16 -9.57 3.25
C ARG A 21 1.27 -10.94 2.58
N GLN A 22 0.14 -11.59 2.27
CA GLN A 22 0.09 -12.91 1.62
C GLN A 22 0.72 -12.88 0.22
N GLU A 23 0.41 -11.84 -0.55
CA GLU A 23 0.97 -11.62 -1.89
C GLU A 23 2.40 -11.04 -1.87
N LYS A 24 2.98 -10.86 -0.67
CA LYS A 24 4.33 -10.31 -0.46
C LYS A 24 4.53 -8.98 -1.18
N ILE A 25 3.49 -8.15 -1.22
CA ILE A 25 3.56 -6.83 -1.82
C ILE A 25 4.51 -5.97 -0.98
N LYS A 26 5.51 -5.45 -1.65
CA LYS A 26 6.53 -4.60 -1.06
C LYS A 26 6.27 -3.14 -1.44
N PRO A 27 6.77 -2.17 -0.64
CA PRO A 27 6.60 -0.75 -0.93
C PRO A 27 7.07 -0.31 -2.32
N ASP A 28 8.08 -0.97 -2.89
CA ASP A 28 8.55 -0.71 -4.25
C ASP A 28 7.48 -1.00 -5.32
N ILE A 29 6.74 -2.09 -5.16
CA ILE A 29 5.67 -2.49 -6.07
C ILE A 29 4.50 -1.51 -5.99
N ILE A 30 4.17 -0.99 -4.80
CA ILE A 30 3.07 -0.03 -4.58
C ILE A 30 3.22 1.20 -5.47
N SER A 31 4.45 1.70 -5.65
CA SER A 31 4.72 2.85 -6.51
C SER A 31 4.39 2.60 -7.99
N LEU A 32 4.45 1.34 -8.43
CA LEU A 32 4.25 0.88 -9.80
C LEU A 32 2.84 0.36 -10.07
N MET A 33 2.07 0.03 -9.03
CA MET A 33 0.70 -0.47 -9.16
C MET A 33 -0.19 0.52 -9.90
N SER A 34 -1.10 0.03 -10.72
CA SER A 34 -2.16 0.80 -11.35
C SER A 34 -3.34 1.02 -10.40
N GLN A 35 -4.26 1.94 -10.73
CA GLN A 35 -5.52 2.09 -10.00
C GLN A 35 -6.31 0.77 -9.96
N TYR A 36 -6.26 -0.02 -11.04
CA TYR A 36 -6.92 -1.31 -11.12
C TYR A 36 -6.36 -2.30 -10.09
N ASP A 37 -5.04 -2.34 -9.94
CA ASP A 37 -4.40 -3.23 -8.96
C ASP A 37 -4.85 -2.87 -7.54
N PHE A 38 -4.82 -1.59 -7.17
CA PHE A 38 -5.31 -1.15 -5.86
C PHE A 38 -6.76 -1.58 -5.60
N ASN A 39 -7.63 -1.45 -6.60
CA ASN A 39 -9.02 -1.87 -6.50
C ASN A 39 -9.14 -3.40 -6.29
N CYS A 40 -8.33 -4.22 -6.99
CA CYS A 40 -8.28 -5.67 -6.80
C CYS A 40 -7.85 -6.05 -5.37
N PHE A 41 -6.98 -5.26 -4.77
CA PHE A 41 -6.57 -5.45 -3.38
C PHE A 41 -7.54 -4.87 -2.35
N GLY A 42 -8.56 -4.11 -2.76
CA GLY A 42 -9.57 -3.55 -1.86
C GLY A 42 -9.29 -2.12 -1.40
N VAL A 43 -8.34 -1.43 -2.02
CA VAL A 43 -8.11 0.01 -1.80
C VAL A 43 -8.70 0.78 -2.97
N ASN A 44 -9.90 1.34 -2.80
CA ASN A 44 -10.61 2.06 -3.87
C ASN A 44 -10.50 3.58 -3.76
N ASP A 45 -10.21 4.10 -2.56
CA ASP A 45 -10.15 5.53 -2.31
C ASP A 45 -8.88 6.15 -2.94
N LYS A 46 -9.08 7.10 -3.85
CA LYS A 46 -7.96 7.74 -4.58
C LYS A 46 -7.01 8.49 -3.65
N THR A 47 -7.52 9.09 -2.58
CA THR A 47 -6.70 9.84 -1.62
C THR A 47 -5.80 8.88 -0.84
N THR A 48 -6.33 7.77 -0.35
CA THR A 48 -5.56 6.69 0.27
C THR A 48 -4.52 6.12 -0.68
N ILE A 49 -4.87 5.85 -1.94
CA ILE A 49 -3.92 5.35 -2.95
C ILE A 49 -2.75 6.32 -3.16
N MET A 50 -3.05 7.63 -3.32
CA MET A 50 -2.00 8.63 -3.47
C MET A 50 -1.10 8.70 -2.24
N ARG A 51 -1.67 8.68 -1.03
CA ARG A 51 -0.89 8.71 0.21
C ARG A 51 0.02 7.49 0.34
N LEU A 52 -0.51 6.29 0.08
CA LEU A 52 0.27 5.05 0.07
C LEU A 52 1.44 5.12 -0.92
N ARG A 53 1.22 5.66 -2.12
CA ARG A 53 2.29 5.85 -3.11
C ARG A 53 3.37 6.80 -2.61
N VAL A 54 2.98 7.98 -2.12
CA VAL A 54 3.93 8.99 -1.64
C VAL A 54 4.77 8.41 -0.51
N GLU A 55 4.14 7.76 0.47
CA GLU A 55 4.82 7.19 1.61
C GLU A 55 5.78 6.07 1.21
N CYS A 56 5.35 5.17 0.31
CA CYS A 56 6.22 4.12 -0.21
C CYS A 56 7.41 4.65 -1.04
N VAL A 57 7.25 5.79 -1.72
CA VAL A 57 8.34 6.46 -2.46
C VAL A 57 9.30 7.18 -1.50
N CYS A 58 8.78 7.96 -0.54
CA CYS A 58 9.61 8.66 0.44
C CYS A 58 10.48 7.71 1.26
N ASN A 59 9.97 6.52 1.59
CA ASN A 59 10.72 5.51 2.32
C ASN A 59 11.75 4.76 1.46
N ARG A 60 11.67 4.79 0.13
CA ARG A 60 12.78 4.37 -0.74
C ARG A 60 13.96 5.35 -0.69
N SER A 61 13.68 6.62 -0.35
CA SER A 61 14.69 7.67 -0.29
C SER A 61 15.41 7.76 1.06
N ASN A 62 14.95 7.01 2.08
CA ASN A 62 15.55 6.94 3.41
C ASN A 62 15.90 5.46 3.73
N PRO A 63 17.10 4.99 3.33
CA PRO A 63 17.55 3.62 3.62
C PRO A 63 17.81 3.37 5.11
#